data_AF-A0A0N4XYP5-F1
#
_entry.id   AF-A0A0N4XYP5-F1
#
_cell.length_a   1.000
_cell.length_b   1.000
_cell.length_c   1.000
_cell.angle_alpha   90.00
_cell.angle_beta   90.00
_cell.angle_gamma   90.00
#
_symmetry.space_group_name_H-M   'P 1'
#
loop_
_entity.id
_entity.type
_entity.pdbx_description
1 polymer ?
#
loop_
_entity_poly.entity_id
_entity_poly.type
_entity_poly.pdbx_seq_one_letter_code
_entity_poly.pdbx_strand_id
1 'polypeptide(L)'
;KFSCNRAAAIKRPPTATDRVRGSKKDVQYCTCHLVVRIHADGKVNVEGCSGHAGHEPDPALLLLSAQQNFYLRALLEEYSMDYIIKKLRKEDPTRSTNLSFVVEKDLTNILAQFNMRPGWRHDDDVASVQLRCEENDPDDGTRVFEPPQNPNGAGFLMGIYDLRVSMILIYAST
;
A
#
# COMPACT_ATOMS: atom_id res chain seq x y z
N LYS A 1 -10.89 -0.91 -18.58
CA LYS A 1 -10.95 -1.56 -17.25
C LYS A 1 -10.87 -0.45 -16.20
N PHE A 2 -11.91 -0.21 -15.41
CA PHE A 2 -11.85 0.79 -14.33
C PHE A 2 -11.01 0.22 -13.18
N SER A 3 -9.91 0.89 -12.83
CA SER A 3 -9.04 0.53 -11.72
C SER A 3 -9.17 1.57 -10.62
N CYS A 4 -9.51 1.13 -9.41
CA CYS A 4 -9.44 1.96 -8.22
C CYS A 4 -8.30 1.44 -7.33
N ASN A 5 -7.37 2.31 -6.96
CA ASN A 5 -6.18 1.90 -6.20
C ASN A 5 -6.53 1.52 -4.74
N ARG A 6 -7.70 1.98 -4.26
CA ARG A 6 -8.27 1.59 -2.96
C ARG A 6 -9.10 0.31 -3.02
N ALA A 7 -9.45 -0.16 -4.22
CA ALA A 7 -10.10 -1.45 -4.37
C ALA A 7 -9.03 -2.55 -4.29
N ALA A 8 -9.14 -3.42 -3.29
CA ALA A 8 -8.19 -4.50 -3.09
C ALA A 8 -8.12 -5.42 -4.32
N ALA A 9 -6.92 -5.84 -4.71
CA ALA A 9 -6.70 -6.86 -5.75
C ALA A 9 -7.33 -8.20 -5.34
N ILE A 10 -7.30 -8.52 -4.04
CA ILE A 10 -8.00 -9.65 -3.45
C ILE A 10 -9.45 -9.25 -3.23
N LYS A 11 -10.29 -9.57 -4.20
CA LYS A 11 -11.75 -9.58 -4.01
C LYS A 11 -12.06 -10.72 -3.04
N ARG A 12 -12.25 -10.43 -1.75
CA ARG A 12 -13.04 -11.34 -0.92
C ARG A 12 -14.38 -11.53 -1.65
N PRO A 13 -14.87 -12.76 -1.84
CA PRO A 13 -16.19 -12.95 -2.43
C PRO A 13 -17.16 -12.09 -1.61
N PRO A 14 -18.00 -11.27 -2.27
CA PRO A 14 -18.89 -10.37 -1.56
C PRO A 14 -19.83 -11.26 -0.74
N THR A 15 -19.59 -11.31 0.56
CA THR A 15 -20.36 -12.15 1.49
C THR A 15 -21.65 -11.48 1.91
N ALA A 16 -22.04 -10.41 1.24
CA ALA A 16 -23.12 -9.59 1.73
C ALA A 16 -23.95 -9.00 0.60
N THR A 17 -25.23 -9.36 0.63
CA THR A 17 -26.38 -8.47 0.52
C THR A 17 -26.30 -7.21 1.42
N ASP A 18 -25.10 -6.76 1.79
CA ASP A 18 -24.91 -5.55 2.56
C ASP A 18 -25.31 -4.40 1.67
N ARG A 19 -26.36 -3.74 2.13
CA ARG A 19 -26.85 -2.46 1.65
C ARG A 19 -25.66 -1.63 1.19
N VAL A 20 -25.55 -1.46 -0.12
CA VAL A 20 -24.80 -0.36 -0.71
C VAL A 20 -25.40 0.88 -0.05
N ARG A 21 -24.78 1.36 1.02
CA ARG A 21 -25.07 2.69 1.54
C ARG A 21 -24.81 3.57 0.34
N GLY A 22 -25.87 4.10 -0.27
CA GLY A 22 -25.72 5.08 -1.32
C GLY A 22 -24.73 6.11 -0.81
N SER A 23 -23.74 6.49 -1.62
CA SER A 23 -22.90 7.62 -1.26
C SER A 23 -23.86 8.75 -0.87
N LYS A 24 -23.66 9.32 0.32
CA LYS A 24 -24.38 10.55 0.64
C LYS A 24 -23.98 11.51 -0.47
N LYS A 25 -24.94 11.87 -1.31
CA LYS A 25 -24.75 12.93 -2.29
C LYS A 25 -24.33 14.16 -1.49
N ASP A 26 -23.07 14.56 -1.62
CA ASP A 26 -22.55 15.76 -0.98
C ASP A 26 -23.32 17.00 -1.49
N VAL A 27 -23.81 16.91 -2.74
CA VAL A 27 -24.74 17.85 -3.36
C VAL A 27 -25.86 17.09 -4.06
N GLN A 28 -27.12 17.51 -3.88
CA GLN A 28 -28.31 16.89 -4.51
C GLN A 28 -28.18 16.78 -6.04
N TYR A 29 -27.47 17.73 -6.65
CA TYR A 29 -27.18 17.85 -8.08
C TYR A 29 -25.66 17.89 -8.30
N CYS A 30 -25.12 16.79 -8.84
CA CYS A 30 -23.73 16.66 -9.23
C CYS A 30 -23.69 16.42 -10.73
N THR A 31 -22.86 17.16 -11.46
CA THR A 31 -22.72 17.05 -12.93
C THR A 31 -21.98 15.80 -13.37
N CYS A 32 -21.22 15.18 -12.46
CA CYS A 32 -20.55 13.91 -12.69
C CYS A 32 -21.60 12.79 -12.83
N HIS A 33 -21.55 12.06 -13.94
CA HIS A 33 -22.49 11.00 -14.27
C HIS A 33 -21.79 9.88 -15.03
N LEU A 34 -22.31 8.66 -14.93
CA LEU A 34 -21.89 7.52 -15.72
C LEU A 34 -23.15 6.86 -16.29
N VAL A 35 -23.31 6.93 -17.60
CA VAL A 35 -24.38 6.31 -18.36
C VAL A 35 -23.82 5.07 -19.04
N VAL A 36 -24.35 3.92 -18.64
CA VAL A 36 -23.99 2.61 -19.21
C VAL A 36 -25.15 2.15 -20.08
N ARG A 37 -24.89 1.93 -21.37
CA ARG A 37 -25.86 1.37 -22.32
C ARG A 37 -25.41 -0.03 -22.71
N ILE A 38 -26.27 -1.01 -22.46
CA ILE A 38 -26.04 -2.41 -22.85
C ILE A 38 -26.91 -2.68 -24.09
N HIS A 39 -26.27 -3.07 -25.18
CA HIS A 39 -26.90 -3.38 -26.45
C HIS A 39 -27.33 -4.85 -26.51
N ALA A 40 -28.31 -5.16 -27.35
CA ALA A 40 -28.82 -6.53 -27.53
C ALA A 40 -27.77 -7.51 -28.09
N ASP A 41 -26.73 -7.01 -28.76
CA ASP A 41 -25.57 -7.78 -29.22
C ASP A 41 -24.52 -8.03 -28.10
N GLY A 42 -24.83 -7.63 -26.87
CA GLY A 42 -23.95 -7.77 -25.72
C GLY A 42 -22.88 -6.69 -25.59
N LYS A 43 -22.79 -5.74 -26.54
CA LYS A 43 -21.84 -4.62 -26.42
C LYS A 43 -22.27 -3.65 -25.31
N VAL A 44 -21.28 -3.07 -24.66
CA VAL A 44 -21.47 -2.09 -23.59
C VAL A 44 -20.82 -0.78 -24.02
N ASN A 45 -21.62 0.28 -24.08
CA ASN A 45 -21.15 1.63 -24.31
C ASN A 45 -21.25 2.43 -23.00
N VAL A 46 -20.20 3.20 -22.68
CA VAL A 46 -20.11 3.94 -21.42
C VAL A 46 -19.79 5.39 -21.75
N GLU A 47 -20.75 6.28 -21.48
CA GLU A 47 -20.59 7.72 -21.55
C GLU A 47 -20.58 8.26 -20.12
N GLY A 48 -19.66 9.16 -19.79
CA GLY A 48 -19.67 9.76 -18.47
C GLY A 48 -18.89 11.05 -18.40
N CYS A 49 -19.31 11.91 -17.48
CA CYS A 49 -18.55 13.07 -17.04
C CYS A 49 -17.98 12.73 -15.66
N SER A 50 -16.65 12.74 -15.52
CA SER A 50 -15.97 12.58 -14.23
C SER A 50 -15.70 13.90 -13.52
N GLY A 51 -16.05 15.03 -14.16
CA GLY A 51 -15.89 16.38 -13.62
C GLY A 51 -17.10 16.81 -12.77
N HIS A 52 -16.82 17.27 -11.56
CA HIS A 52 -17.82 17.86 -10.69
C HIS A 52 -17.82 19.38 -10.87
N ALA A 53 -18.96 19.97 -11.23
CA ALA A 53 -19.14 21.42 -11.24
C ALA A 53 -19.47 21.90 -9.82
N GLY A 54 -18.74 22.91 -9.34
CA GLY A 54 -19.02 23.59 -8.08
C GLY A 54 -18.11 23.20 -6.89
N HIS A 55 -17.16 22.29 -7.06
CA HIS A 55 -16.12 22.05 -6.06
C HIS A 55 -14.78 21.74 -6.71
N GLU A 56 -13.69 22.09 -6.03
CA GLU A 56 -12.35 21.71 -6.45
C GLU A 56 -12.14 20.20 -6.24
N PRO A 57 -11.43 19.51 -7.15
CA PRO A 57 -11.10 18.10 -6.97
C PRO A 57 -10.27 17.92 -5.69
N ASP A 58 -10.77 17.13 -4.74
CA ASP A 58 -10.00 16.75 -3.55
C ASP A 58 -8.86 15.80 -3.95
N PRO A 59 -7.57 16.20 -3.80
CA PRO A 59 -6.44 15.35 -4.14
C PRO A 59 -6.46 14.00 -3.40
N ALA A 60 -7.05 13.93 -2.20
CA ALA A 60 -7.16 12.68 -1.43
C ALA A 60 -8.11 11.65 -2.05
N LEU A 61 -8.98 12.08 -2.97
CA LEU A 61 -9.94 11.23 -3.67
C LEU A 61 -9.52 10.91 -5.11
N LEU A 62 -8.44 11.53 -5.60
CA LEU A 62 -7.92 11.27 -6.93
C LEU A 62 -7.19 9.92 -7.00
N LEU A 63 -7.41 9.21 -8.11
CA LEU A 63 -6.68 7.98 -8.43
C LEU A 63 -5.21 8.28 -8.69
N LEU A 64 -4.32 7.44 -8.16
CA LEU A 64 -2.89 7.46 -8.53
C LEU A 64 -2.76 7.07 -10.01
N SER A 65 -1.99 7.87 -10.74
CA SER A 65 -1.66 7.61 -12.14
C SER A 65 -0.77 6.37 -12.28
N ALA A 66 -0.64 5.85 -13.51
CA ALA A 66 0.29 4.75 -13.77
C ALA A 66 1.73 5.11 -13.38
N GLN A 67 2.17 6.33 -13.69
CA GLN A 67 3.50 6.82 -13.35
C GLN A 67 3.71 6.89 -11.83
N GLN A 68 2.71 7.36 -11.08
CA GLN A 68 2.76 7.39 -9.62
C GLN A 68 2.82 5.98 -9.03
N ASN A 69 2.07 5.02 -9.58
CA ASN A 69 2.16 3.63 -9.16
C ASN A 69 3.55 3.02 -9.41
N PHE A 70 4.17 3.29 -10.57
CA PHE A 70 5.54 2.85 -10.84
C PHE A 70 6.57 3.50 -9.91
N TYR A 71 6.40 4.78 -9.60
CA TYR A 71 7.25 5.47 -8.64
C TYR A 71 7.14 4.85 -7.23
N LEU A 72 5.91 4.64 -6.74
CA LEU A 72 5.70 4.00 -5.44
C LEU A 72 6.20 2.55 -5.41
N ARG A 73 6.07 1.82 -6.51
CA ARG A 73 6.63 0.48 -6.66
C ARG A 73 8.15 0.50 -6.48
N ALA A 74 8.87 1.37 -7.18
CA ALA A 74 10.32 1.48 -7.06
C ALA A 74 10.74 1.79 -5.62
N LEU A 75 10.03 2.71 -4.95
CA LEU A 75 10.28 2.99 -3.54
C LEU A 75 10.03 1.79 -2.63
N LEU A 76 8.99 0.98 -2.92
CA LEU A 76 8.67 -0.23 -2.16
C LEU A 76 9.70 -1.36 -2.35
N GLU A 77 10.57 -1.29 -3.36
CA GLU A 77 11.67 -2.25 -3.52
C GLU A 77 12.81 -1.99 -2.52
N GLU A 78 12.96 -0.74 -2.07
CA GLU A 78 14.11 -0.28 -1.26
C GLU A 78 13.74 0.15 0.16
N TYR A 79 12.53 0.69 0.37
CA TYR A 79 12.17 1.36 1.62
C TYR A 79 10.95 0.75 2.31
N SER A 80 10.89 0.90 3.63
CA SER A 80 9.70 0.54 4.41
C SER A 80 8.50 1.44 4.08
N MET A 81 7.29 0.89 4.17
CA MET A 81 6.05 1.63 3.91
C MET A 81 5.94 2.90 4.76
N ASP A 82 6.32 2.83 6.03
CA ASP A 82 6.32 3.97 6.95
C ASP A 82 7.29 5.07 6.52
N TYR A 83 8.48 4.70 6.06
CA TYR A 83 9.43 5.67 5.52
C TYR A 83 8.84 6.36 4.31
N ILE A 84 8.27 5.60 3.36
CA ILE A 84 7.65 6.12 2.14
C ILE A 84 6.55 7.13 2.49
N ILE A 85 5.61 6.76 3.36
CA ILE A 85 4.50 7.66 3.76
C ILE A 85 5.04 8.96 4.36
N LYS A 86 6.05 8.87 5.23
CA LYS A 86 6.66 10.05 5.87
C LYS A 86 7.43 10.91 4.85
N LYS A 87 8.12 10.29 3.89
CA LYS A 87 8.82 10.96 2.79
C LYS A 87 7.85 11.72 1.90
N LEU A 88 6.78 11.07 1.42
CA LEU A 88 5.78 11.71 0.55
C LEU A 88 5.13 12.93 1.21
N ARG A 89 4.77 12.83 2.49
CA ARG A 89 4.19 13.94 3.26
C ARG A 89 5.18 15.09 3.53
N LYS A 90 6.48 14.79 3.56
CA LYS A 90 7.55 15.77 3.75
C LYS A 90 7.87 16.52 2.44
N GLU A 91 7.82 15.82 1.31
CA GLU A 91 8.11 16.37 -0.02
C GLU A 91 7.00 17.31 -0.52
N ASP A 92 5.74 17.06 -0.15
CA ASP A 92 4.59 17.92 -0.48
C ASP A 92 3.79 18.30 0.78
N PRO A 93 4.30 19.24 1.60
CA PRO A 93 3.65 19.65 2.85
C PRO A 93 2.29 20.31 2.65
N THR A 94 2.09 20.95 1.49
CA THR A 94 0.83 21.59 1.10
C THR A 94 -0.24 20.58 0.72
N ARG A 95 0.12 19.29 0.59
CA ARG A 95 -0.76 18.20 0.17
C ARG A 95 -1.48 18.52 -1.14
N SER A 96 -0.75 19.15 -2.06
CA SER A 96 -1.25 19.54 -3.38
C SER A 96 -1.46 18.34 -4.31
N THR A 97 -0.78 17.22 -4.02
CA THR A 97 -0.85 15.99 -4.80
C THR A 97 -1.51 14.86 -4.01
N ASN A 98 -2.10 13.91 -4.73
CA ASN A 98 -2.67 12.69 -4.14
C ASN A 98 -1.63 11.78 -3.48
N LEU A 99 -0.34 11.90 -3.83
CA LEU A 99 0.77 11.16 -3.21
C LEU A 99 0.89 11.45 -1.71
N SER A 100 0.62 12.69 -1.29
CA SER A 100 0.62 13.10 0.12
C SER A 100 -0.44 12.40 0.98
N PHE A 101 -1.45 11.82 0.34
CA PHE A 101 -2.55 11.11 0.97
C PHE A 101 -2.43 9.58 0.88
N VAL A 102 -1.32 9.06 0.35
CA VAL A 102 -1.04 7.62 0.34
C VAL A 102 -1.01 7.08 1.77
N VAL A 103 -1.73 5.98 1.97
CA VAL A 103 -1.74 5.22 3.22
C VAL A 103 -1.15 3.83 3.03
N GLU A 104 -0.82 3.16 4.13
CA GLU A 104 -0.23 1.81 4.14
C GLU A 104 -1.03 0.80 3.32
N LYS A 105 -2.37 0.91 3.35
CA LYS A 105 -3.26 0.06 2.55
C LYS A 105 -3.07 0.24 1.04
N ASP A 106 -2.79 1.46 0.58
CA ASP A 106 -2.53 1.72 -0.84
C ASP A 106 -1.23 1.05 -1.26
N LEU A 107 -0.19 1.14 -0.42
CA LEU A 107 1.10 0.48 -0.66
C LEU A 107 0.97 -1.05 -0.65
N THR A 108 0.19 -1.60 0.28
CA THR A 108 -0.12 -3.04 0.33
C THR A 108 -0.85 -3.50 -0.93
N ASN A 109 -1.80 -2.70 -1.43
CA ASN A 109 -2.48 -3.01 -2.69
C ASN A 109 -1.51 -3.01 -3.88
N ILE A 110 -0.55 -2.08 -3.91
CA ILE A 110 0.51 -2.02 -4.93
C ILE A 110 1.38 -3.28 -4.86
N LEU A 111 1.84 -3.68 -3.67
CA LEU A 111 2.60 -4.93 -3.51
C LEU A 111 1.82 -6.15 -4.03
N ALA A 112 0.56 -6.28 -3.66
CA ALA A 112 -0.30 -7.37 -4.13
C ALA A 112 -0.50 -7.31 -5.65
N GLN A 113 -0.67 -6.12 -6.22
CA GLN A 113 -0.84 -5.92 -7.66
C GLN A 113 0.40 -6.34 -8.45
N PHE A 114 1.60 -6.07 -7.94
CA PHE A 114 2.87 -6.41 -8.58
C PHE A 114 3.46 -7.74 -8.08
N ASN A 115 2.75 -8.48 -7.23
CA ASN A 115 3.20 -9.72 -6.58
C ASN A 115 4.59 -9.57 -5.92
N MET A 116 4.81 -8.43 -5.26
CA MET A 116 6.06 -8.08 -4.60
C MET A 116 6.05 -8.50 -3.13
N ARG A 117 7.23 -8.88 -2.63
CA ARG A 117 7.49 -9.16 -1.21
C ARG A 117 8.78 -8.44 -0.79
N PRO A 118 8.71 -7.13 -0.46
CA PRO A 118 9.89 -6.36 -0.07
C PRO A 118 10.52 -6.95 1.19
N GLY A 119 11.85 -7.01 1.23
CA GLY A 119 12.60 -7.62 2.34
C GLY A 119 12.55 -9.15 2.39
N TRP A 120 11.86 -9.81 1.46
CA TRP A 120 11.92 -11.27 1.32
C TRP A 120 13.14 -11.63 0.48
N ARG A 121 14.14 -12.24 1.11
CA ARG A 121 15.36 -12.73 0.46
C ARG A 121 15.41 -14.24 0.33
N HIS A 122 14.66 -14.95 1.18
CA HIS A 122 14.60 -16.40 1.19
C HIS A 122 13.25 -16.90 1.75
N ASP A 123 12.83 -18.11 1.37
CA ASP A 123 11.58 -18.74 1.87
C ASP A 123 11.67 -19.17 3.34
N ASP A 124 12.89 -19.23 3.88
CA ASP A 124 13.16 -19.45 5.29
C ASP A 124 13.37 -18.08 5.95
N ASP A 125 12.56 -17.78 6.97
CA ASP A 125 12.55 -16.47 7.63
C ASP A 125 13.92 -16.13 8.23
N VAL A 126 14.60 -17.10 8.82
CA VAL A 126 15.93 -16.91 9.45
C VAL A 126 16.97 -16.60 8.37
N ALA A 127 17.00 -17.38 7.29
CA ALA A 127 17.89 -17.12 6.17
C ALA A 127 17.60 -15.76 5.51
N SER A 128 16.33 -15.35 5.44
CA SER A 128 15.95 -14.05 4.88
C SER A 128 16.45 -12.88 5.75
N VAL A 129 16.34 -12.98 7.07
CA VAL A 129 16.87 -11.96 7.99
C VAL A 129 18.39 -11.95 7.98
N GLN A 130 19.03 -13.11 7.88
CA GLN A 130 20.48 -13.20 7.78
C GLN A 130 21.00 -12.50 6.52
N LEU A 131 20.39 -12.75 5.36
CA LEU A 131 20.74 -12.08 4.11
C LEU A 131 20.58 -10.55 4.20
N ARG A 132 19.52 -10.06 4.87
CA ARG A 132 19.34 -8.61 5.12
C ARG A 132 20.42 -8.02 6.03
N CYS A 133 20.87 -8.77 7.05
CA CYS A 133 21.98 -8.33 7.89
C CYS A 133 23.30 -8.28 7.10
N GLU A 134 23.53 -9.28 6.24
CA GLU A 134 24.71 -9.34 5.38
C GLU A 134 24.76 -8.21 4.34
N GLU A 135 23.59 -7.74 3.86
CA GLU A 135 23.47 -6.57 2.98
C GLU A 135 24.02 -5.27 3.62
N ASN A 136 24.16 -5.22 4.96
CA ASN A 136 24.72 -4.09 5.72
C ASN A 136 24.08 -2.73 5.37
N ASP A 137 22.79 -2.72 5.03
CA ASP A 137 22.07 -1.49 4.73
C ASP A 137 21.88 -0.67 6.03
N PRO A 138 22.44 0.55 6.12
CA PRO A 138 22.34 1.39 7.32
C PRO A 138 20.89 1.78 7.67
N ASP A 139 19.97 1.75 6.70
CA ASP A 139 18.56 2.12 6.81
C ASP A 139 17.61 0.93 7.08
N ASP A 140 18.10 -0.33 7.03
CA ASP A 140 17.30 -1.55 7.28
C ASP A 140 16.77 -1.63 8.73
N GLY A 141 17.43 -0.95 9.66
CA GLY A 141 17.04 -0.86 11.07
C GLY A 141 17.44 -2.07 11.93
N THR A 142 17.84 -3.18 11.32
CA THR A 142 18.41 -4.35 12.02
C THR A 142 19.82 -4.02 12.50
N ARG A 143 20.06 -4.10 13.81
CA ARG A 143 21.37 -3.78 14.43
C ARG A 143 22.05 -4.98 15.04
N VAL A 144 21.27 -5.95 15.50
CA VAL A 144 21.77 -7.18 16.10
C VAL A 144 20.95 -8.33 15.56
N PHE A 145 21.64 -9.37 15.08
CA PHE A 145 21.03 -10.61 14.65
C PHE A 145 21.95 -11.76 15.01
N GLU A 146 21.41 -12.70 15.79
CA GLU A 146 22.02 -14.00 16.06
C GLU A 146 21.03 -15.08 15.63
N PRO A 147 21.39 -15.93 14.66
CA PRO A 147 20.51 -17.01 14.22
C PRO A 147 20.32 -18.03 15.36
N PRO A 148 19.20 -18.78 15.35
CA PRO A 148 18.94 -19.79 16.35
C PRO A 148 20.03 -20.88 16.32
N GLN A 149 20.49 -21.30 17.51
CA GLN A 149 21.51 -22.33 17.63
C GLN A 149 20.94 -23.74 17.42
N ASN A 150 19.62 -23.89 17.58
CA ASN A 150 18.91 -25.15 17.52
C ASN A 150 17.56 -24.98 16.80
N PRO A 151 16.98 -26.06 16.22
CA PRO A 151 15.69 -26.00 15.53
C PRO A 151 14.50 -25.61 16.43
N ASN A 152 14.65 -25.64 17.76
CA ASN A 152 13.64 -25.16 18.72
C ASN A 152 13.62 -23.62 18.86
N GLY A 153 14.45 -22.88 18.12
CA GLY A 153 14.52 -21.41 18.19
C GLY A 153 15.38 -20.86 19.33
N ALA A 154 15.99 -21.74 20.15
CA ALA A 154 16.83 -21.32 21.27
C ALA A 154 18.07 -20.54 20.80
N GLY A 155 18.36 -19.44 21.48
CA GLY A 155 19.51 -18.57 21.15
C GLY A 155 19.25 -17.60 20.00
N PHE A 156 18.02 -17.53 19.46
CA PHE A 156 17.65 -16.49 18.52
C PHE A 156 17.60 -15.13 19.21
N LEU A 157 18.31 -14.15 18.63
CA LEU A 157 18.28 -12.77 19.08
C LEU A 157 18.18 -11.85 17.88
N MET A 158 17.18 -10.97 17.88
CA MET A 158 17.06 -9.91 16.89
C MET A 158 16.79 -8.58 17.59
N GLY A 159 17.64 -7.60 17.30
CA GLY A 159 17.55 -6.23 17.79
C GLY A 159 17.28 -5.28 16.64
N ILE A 160 16.11 -4.67 16.65
CA ILE A 160 15.71 -3.64 15.67
C ILE A 160 15.72 -2.28 16.37
N TYR A 161 16.48 -1.34 15.81
CA TYR A 161 16.45 0.06 16.22
C TYR A 161 15.70 0.87 15.16
N ASP A 162 14.44 1.18 15.45
CA ASP A 162 13.78 2.32 14.81
C ASP A 162 14.11 3.57 15.63
N LEU A 163 14.63 4.62 15.00
CA LEU A 163 14.86 5.92 15.64
C LEU A 163 13.56 6.55 16.19
N ARG A 164 12.39 5.92 15.98
CA ARG A 164 11.07 6.41 16.42
C ARG A 164 10.25 5.42 17.25
N VAL A 165 10.68 4.16 17.38
CA VAL A 165 10.04 3.16 18.26
C VAL A 165 11.16 2.54 19.08
N SER A 166 11.09 2.69 20.40
CA SER A 166 12.09 2.17 21.35
C SER A 166 12.53 0.74 21.00
N MET A 167 13.81 0.44 21.24
CA MET A 167 14.46 -0.85 20.98
C MET A 167 13.53 -2.03 21.25
N ILE A 168 13.18 -2.77 20.21
CA ILE A 168 12.45 -4.04 20.33
C ILE A 168 13.49 -5.15 20.34
N LEU A 169 13.64 -5.80 21.50
CA LEU A 169 14.48 -6.97 21.65
C LEU A 169 13.57 -8.21 21.59
N ILE A 170 13.76 -9.05 20.58
CA ILE A 170 13.10 -10.35 20.50
C ILE A 170 14.11 -11.39 20.94
N TYR A 171 13.79 -12.09 22.03
CA TYR A 171 14.62 -13.16 22.60
C TYR A 171 13.78 -14.40 22.85
N ALA A 172 14.24 -15.53 22.31
CA ALA A 172 13.68 -16.84 22.62
C ALA A 172 14.55 -17.53 23.67
N SER A 173 14.08 -17.57 24.92
CA SER A 173 14.61 -18.46 25.96
C SER A 173 13.76 -19.73 26.02
N THR A 174 14.46 -20.84 26.24
CA THR A 174 13.92 -22.21 26.43
C THR A 174 12.75 -22.30 27.39
#